data_AF-A0A7Y9S096-F1
#
_entry.id   AF-A0A7Y9S096-F1
#
_cell.length_a   1.000
_cell.length_b   1.000
_cell.length_c   1.000
_cell.angle_alpha   90.00
_cell.angle_beta   90.00
_cell.angle_gamma   90.00
#
_symmetry.space_group_name_H-M   'P 1'
#
loop_
_entity.id
_entity.type
_entity.pdbx_description
1 polymer ?
#
loop_
_entity_poly.entity_id
_entity_poly.type
_entity_poly.pdbx_seq_one_letter_code
_entity_poly.pdbx_strand_id
1 'polypeptide(L)'
;MVTDPDEESLAILDRGAAELWRNGLLVGHLTSALERGWGLARPLGTQTFVWFLVTLVDGGRYIIEDYPPYATLPDALIGRLEPEQSSDGDFEVRWLTGEARARAWTDYGIHESFGSYRFEGSHVQEWWWSRLLDRLKGRS
;
A
#
# COMPACT_ATOMS: atom_id res chain seq x y z
N MET A 1 20.18 3.21 11.39
CA MET A 1 19.17 4.23 11.71
C MET A 1 18.09 4.12 10.67
N VAL A 2 16.83 4.07 11.10
CA VAL A 2 15.70 4.05 10.19
C VAL A 2 15.42 5.48 9.75
N THR A 3 15.79 5.80 8.52
CA THR A 3 15.66 7.15 7.97
C THR A 3 14.25 7.33 7.40
N ASP A 4 13.69 8.52 7.60
CA ASP A 4 12.50 8.90 6.84
C ASP A 4 12.83 8.94 5.35
N PRO A 5 11.83 8.76 4.46
CA PRO A 5 12.02 9.00 3.04
C PRO A 5 12.57 10.41 2.81
N ASP A 6 13.43 10.52 1.80
CA ASP A 6 13.96 11.81 1.36
C ASP A 6 12.86 12.68 0.73
N GLU A 7 13.19 13.94 0.47
CA GLU A 7 12.26 14.93 -0.05
C GLU A 7 11.69 14.54 -1.43
N GLU A 8 12.48 13.89 -2.28
CA GLU A 8 12.06 13.42 -3.60
C GLU A 8 11.02 12.30 -3.47
N SER A 9 11.29 11.32 -2.60
CA SER A 9 10.34 10.24 -2.29
C SER A 9 9.05 10.81 -1.73
N LEU A 10 9.12 11.77 -0.79
CA LEU A 10 7.94 12.43 -0.23
C LEU A 10 7.11 13.16 -1.30
N ALA A 11 7.75 13.79 -2.30
CA ALA A 11 7.06 14.48 -3.38
C ALA A 11 6.32 13.52 -4.34
N ILE A 12 6.83 12.30 -4.53
CA ILE A 12 6.14 11.23 -5.26
C ILE A 12 4.91 10.76 -4.47
N LEU A 13 5.06 10.60 -3.16
CA LEU A 13 4.07 9.97 -2.29
C LEU A 13 2.93 10.91 -1.87
N ASP A 14 3.16 12.22 -1.78
CA ASP A 14 2.11 13.17 -1.42
C ASP A 14 1.05 13.23 -2.52
N ARG A 15 -0.11 12.63 -2.24
CA ARG A 15 -1.18 12.40 -3.24
C ARG A 15 -0.65 11.68 -4.48
N GLY A 16 0.22 10.72 -4.24
CA GLY A 16 0.82 9.89 -5.27
C GLY A 16 -0.22 8.98 -5.90
N ALA A 17 -0.07 8.72 -7.20
CA ALA A 17 -0.89 7.75 -7.91
C ALA A 17 -0.02 6.96 -8.89
N ALA A 18 -0.26 5.67 -8.98
CA ALA A 18 0.42 4.72 -9.82
C ALA A 18 -0.56 3.71 -10.40
N GLU A 19 -0.20 3.16 -11.55
CA GLU A 19 -0.85 1.98 -12.09
C GLU A 19 -0.21 0.71 -11.52
N LEU A 20 -1.04 -0.30 -11.29
CA LEU A 20 -0.60 -1.64 -10.92
C LEU A 20 -0.70 -2.57 -12.11
N TRP A 21 0.41 -3.19 -12.47
CA TRP A 21 0.54 -4.07 -13.61
C TRP A 21 0.92 -5.48 -13.18
N ARG A 22 0.37 -6.48 -13.84
CA ARG A 22 0.79 -7.88 -13.69
C ARG A 22 0.77 -8.59 -15.03
N ASN A 23 1.86 -9.25 -15.38
CA ASN A 23 2.00 -9.98 -16.65
C ASN A 23 1.63 -9.12 -17.88
N GLY A 24 1.96 -7.83 -17.84
CA GLY A 24 1.64 -6.88 -18.90
C GLY A 24 0.19 -6.39 -18.95
N LEU A 25 -0.65 -6.72 -17.95
CA LEU A 25 -2.03 -6.27 -17.83
C LEU A 25 -2.18 -5.25 -16.70
N LEU A 26 -2.94 -4.18 -16.94
CA LEU A 26 -3.38 -3.26 -15.91
C LEU A 26 -4.40 -3.97 -15.01
N VAL A 27 -4.08 -4.09 -13.73
CA VAL A 27 -4.90 -4.83 -12.75
C VAL A 27 -5.41 -3.92 -11.63
N GLY A 28 -4.96 -2.68 -11.56
CA GLY A 28 -5.48 -1.70 -10.61
C GLY A 28 -4.68 -0.41 -10.56
N HIS A 29 -4.91 0.34 -9.49
CA HIS A 29 -4.19 1.55 -9.14
C HIS A 29 -3.70 1.47 -7.69
N LEU A 30 -2.56 2.09 -7.45
CA LEU A 30 -2.00 2.35 -6.13
C LEU A 30 -2.02 3.86 -5.92
N THR A 31 -2.62 4.32 -4.83
CA THR A 31 -2.58 5.73 -4.44
C THR A 31 -1.96 5.87 -3.06
N SER A 32 -1.24 6.96 -2.81
CA SER A 32 -0.56 7.21 -1.53
C SER A 32 -0.93 8.53 -0.87
N ALA A 33 -1.07 8.50 0.45
CA ALA A 33 -1.18 9.69 1.29
C ALA A 33 -0.12 9.67 2.39
N LEU A 34 0.28 10.87 2.84
CA LEU A 34 1.20 11.04 3.95
C LEU A 34 0.44 11.53 5.19
N GLU A 35 0.80 11.00 6.34
CA GLU A 35 0.38 11.50 7.64
C GLU A 35 1.60 11.68 8.54
N ARG A 36 1.60 12.70 9.41
CA ARG A 36 2.64 12.86 10.44
C ARG A 36 2.00 12.67 11.80
N GLY A 37 2.53 11.73 12.56
CA GLY A 37 1.98 11.37 13.86
C GLY A 37 3.05 10.84 14.80
N TRP A 38 2.64 10.59 16.03
CA TRP A 38 3.45 9.84 16.98
C TRP A 38 3.38 8.35 16.63
N GLY A 39 4.49 7.62 16.83
CA GLY A 39 4.51 6.17 16.64
C GLY A 39 5.57 5.49 17.50
N LEU A 40 5.40 4.18 17.70
CA LEU A 40 6.26 3.38 18.58
C LEU A 40 7.73 3.35 18.12
N ALA A 41 7.99 3.52 16.82
CA ALA A 41 9.34 3.57 16.28
C ALA A 41 10.07 4.89 16.60
N ARG A 42 9.34 5.96 16.96
CA ARG A 42 9.89 7.25 17.39
C ARG A 42 9.14 7.79 18.62
N PRO A 43 9.32 7.18 19.80
CA PRO A 43 8.53 7.51 20.98
C PRO A 43 8.74 8.95 21.50
N LEU A 44 9.85 9.61 21.10
CA LEU A 44 10.21 10.97 21.51
C LEU A 44 9.95 12.02 20.40
N GLY A 45 9.26 11.67 19.31
CA GLY A 45 9.03 12.58 18.20
C GLY A 45 7.90 12.14 17.27
N THR A 46 7.79 12.83 16.14
CA THR A 46 6.86 12.44 15.07
C THR A 46 7.58 11.60 14.02
N GLN A 47 6.84 10.69 13.39
CA GLN A 47 7.25 9.94 12.21
C GLN A 47 6.28 10.20 11.06
N THR A 48 6.73 9.95 9.85
CA THR A 48 5.87 9.94 8.68
C THR A 48 5.27 8.55 8.53
N PHE A 49 3.95 8.51 8.33
CA PHE A 49 3.20 7.34 7.92
C PHE A 49 2.88 7.50 6.44
N VAL A 50 3.05 6.43 5.69
CA VAL A 50 2.65 6.32 4.29
C VAL A 50 1.47 5.38 4.23
N TRP A 51 0.36 5.89 3.74
CA TRP A 51 -0.86 5.12 3.52
C TRP A 51 -0.94 4.79 2.04
N PHE A 52 -0.92 3.51 1.69
CA PHE A 52 -1.11 3.04 0.33
C PHE A 52 -2.51 2.44 0.18
N LEU A 53 -3.33 2.99 -0.71
CA LEU A 53 -4.62 2.42 -1.08
C LEU A 53 -4.47 1.71 -2.42
N VAL A 54 -4.74 0.41 -2.43
CA VAL A 54 -4.86 -0.38 -3.65
C VAL A 54 -6.32 -0.46 -4.06
N THR A 55 -6.58 -0.18 -5.34
CA THR A 55 -7.90 -0.34 -5.97
C THR A 55 -7.74 -1.20 -7.21
N LEU A 56 -8.27 -2.42 -7.18
CA LEU A 56 -8.22 -3.39 -8.27
C LEU A 56 -9.34 -3.15 -9.29
N VAL A 57 -9.13 -3.63 -10.52
CA VAL A 57 -10.11 -3.48 -11.62
C VAL A 57 -11.42 -4.24 -11.40
N ASP A 58 -11.41 -5.25 -10.51
CA ASP A 58 -12.61 -5.98 -10.09
C ASP A 58 -13.40 -5.25 -8.99
N GLY A 59 -12.94 -4.06 -8.58
CA GLY A 59 -13.52 -3.24 -7.52
C GLY A 59 -12.96 -3.54 -6.13
N GLY A 60 -12.05 -4.50 -5.99
CA GLY A 60 -11.40 -4.84 -4.73
C GLY A 60 -10.58 -3.67 -4.18
N ARG A 61 -10.69 -3.39 -2.89
CA ARG A 61 -9.93 -2.31 -2.23
C ARG A 61 -9.31 -2.78 -0.93
N TYR A 62 -8.09 -2.31 -0.66
CA TYR A 62 -7.43 -2.50 0.62
C TYR A 62 -6.37 -1.42 0.86
N ILE A 63 -6.10 -1.15 2.13
CA ILE A 63 -5.13 -0.14 2.56
C ILE A 63 -3.95 -0.81 3.25
N ILE A 64 -2.74 -0.32 2.96
CA ILE A 64 -1.49 -0.69 3.62
C ILE A 64 -1.02 0.53 4.38
N GLU A 65 -0.86 0.38 5.69
CA GLU A 65 -0.17 1.35 6.54
C GLU A 65 1.32 1.00 6.54
N ASP A 66 2.17 1.95 6.21
CA ASP A 66 3.62 1.78 6.27
C ASP A 66 4.29 2.90 7.05
N TYR A 67 5.24 2.54 7.90
CA TYR A 67 5.93 3.45 8.80
C TYR A 67 7.30 2.85 9.16
N PRO A 68 8.25 3.63 9.71
CA PRO A 68 9.58 3.15 10.12
C PRO A 68 9.54 1.79 10.87
N PRO A 69 10.21 0.71 10.40
CA PRO A 69 11.26 0.64 9.38
C PRO A 69 10.86 0.39 7.92
N TYR A 70 9.69 0.88 7.49
CA TYR A 70 9.19 0.90 6.11
C TYR A 70 9.37 -0.44 5.37
N ALA A 71 8.35 -1.28 5.44
CA ALA A 71 8.40 -2.58 4.78
C ALA A 71 7.98 -2.51 3.31
N THR A 72 7.03 -1.62 2.98
CA THR A 72 6.39 -1.59 1.64
C THR A 72 6.95 -0.48 0.77
N LEU A 73 7.26 0.66 1.38
CA LEU A 73 7.67 1.87 0.70
C LEU A 73 8.91 1.67 -0.21
N PRO A 74 10.00 1.02 0.21
CA PRO A 74 11.18 0.86 -0.65
C PRO A 74 10.85 0.15 -1.96
N ASP A 75 10.06 -0.93 -1.88
CA ASP A 75 9.63 -1.69 -3.05
C ASP A 75 8.71 -0.85 -3.95
N ALA A 76 7.75 -0.13 -3.36
CA ALA A 76 6.84 0.73 -4.10
C ALA A 76 7.57 1.83 -4.89
N LEU A 77 8.62 2.41 -4.31
CA LEU A 77 9.45 3.44 -4.97
C LEU A 77 10.26 2.89 -6.14
N ILE A 78 10.73 1.63 -6.06
CA ILE A 78 11.46 0.99 -7.17
C ILE A 78 10.54 0.30 -8.19
N GLY A 79 9.23 0.50 -8.07
CA GLY A 79 8.27 0.00 -9.05
C GLY A 79 7.74 -1.41 -8.76
N ARG A 80 7.71 -1.84 -7.50
CA ARG A 80 7.18 -3.15 -7.09
C ARG A 80 6.23 -3.04 -5.91
N LEU A 81 5.24 -3.91 -5.85
CA LEU A 81 4.39 -4.05 -4.67
C LEU A 81 4.14 -5.53 -4.42
N GLU A 82 4.53 -5.99 -3.24
CA GLU A 82 4.27 -7.34 -2.73
C GLU A 82 3.30 -7.22 -1.55
N PRO A 83 1.98 -7.28 -1.77
CA PRO A 83 1.04 -7.17 -0.68
C PRO A 83 1.12 -8.46 0.14
N GLU A 84 1.54 -8.34 1.39
CA GLU A 84 1.67 -9.45 2.35
C GLU A 84 0.36 -10.25 2.52
N GLN A 85 -0.78 -9.67 2.08
CA GLN A 85 -2.14 -10.19 2.25
C GLN A 85 -2.86 -10.50 0.92
N SER A 86 -2.21 -10.39 -0.24
CA SER A 86 -2.86 -10.75 -1.51
C SER A 86 -2.49 -12.17 -1.95
N SER A 87 -3.48 -12.96 -2.36
CA SER A 87 -3.29 -14.19 -3.15
C SER A 87 -2.76 -13.90 -4.56
N ASP A 88 -2.68 -12.63 -4.91
CA ASP A 88 -2.61 -12.16 -6.28
C ASP A 88 -1.17 -12.17 -6.79
N GLY A 89 -0.17 -12.07 -5.90
CA GLY A 89 1.26 -12.07 -6.22
C GLY A 89 1.82 -10.68 -6.51
N ASP A 90 3.09 -10.59 -6.92
CA ASP A 90 3.78 -9.32 -7.14
C ASP A 90 3.07 -8.45 -8.20
N PHE A 91 3.05 -7.15 -7.96
CA PHE A 91 2.66 -6.13 -8.92
C PHE A 91 3.88 -5.30 -9.34
N GLU A 92 3.92 -4.92 -10.61
CA GLU A 92 4.73 -3.81 -11.09
C GLU A 92 3.97 -2.51 -10.81
N VAL A 93 4.65 -1.54 -10.20
CA VAL A 93 4.12 -0.22 -9.86
C VAL A 93 4.69 0.79 -10.86
N ARG A 94 3.80 1.51 -11.56
CA ARG A 94 4.20 2.59 -12.47
C ARG A 94 3.64 3.91 -11.99
N TRP A 95 4.49 4.71 -11.34
CA TRP A 95 4.11 6.03 -10.84
C TRP A 95 3.72 6.96 -11.99
N LEU A 96 2.53 7.54 -11.87
CA LEU A 96 1.99 8.50 -12.83
C LEU A 96 2.52 9.89 -12.52
N THR A 97 2.56 10.74 -13.55
CA THR A 97 2.95 12.15 -13.43
C THR A 97 1.90 13.07 -14.07
N GLY A 98 2.01 14.37 -13.80
CA GLY A 98 1.17 15.39 -14.44
C GLY A 98 -0.33 15.16 -14.26
N GLU A 99 -1.07 15.34 -15.36
CA GLU A 99 -2.53 15.21 -15.40
C GLU A 99 -3.01 13.78 -15.12
N ALA A 100 -2.28 12.77 -15.61
CA ALA A 100 -2.62 11.37 -15.37
C ALA A 100 -2.60 11.05 -13.86
N ARG A 101 -1.58 11.55 -13.13
CA ARG A 101 -1.50 11.44 -11.68
C ARG A 101 -2.69 12.11 -11.00
N ALA A 102 -2.99 13.36 -11.37
CA ALA A 102 -4.08 14.12 -10.76
C ALA A 102 -5.44 13.45 -10.97
N ARG A 103 -5.67 12.90 -12.16
CA ARG A 103 -6.90 12.17 -12.48
C ARG A 103 -7.00 10.86 -11.69
N ALA A 104 -5.95 10.03 -11.71
CA ALA A 104 -5.94 8.79 -10.95
C ALA A 104 -6.09 9.02 -9.44
N TRP A 105 -5.49 10.08 -8.88
CA TRP A 105 -5.71 10.47 -7.49
C TRP A 105 -7.16 10.89 -7.23
N THR A 106 -7.78 11.62 -8.16
CA THR A 106 -9.19 12.02 -8.02
C THR A 106 -10.10 10.80 -8.04
N ASP A 107 -9.85 9.86 -8.96
CA ASP A 107 -10.71 8.70 -9.19
C ASP A 107 -10.51 7.59 -8.13
N TYR A 108 -9.26 7.38 -7.67
CA TYR A 108 -8.87 6.21 -6.84
C TYR A 108 -8.14 6.58 -5.54
N GLY A 109 -8.00 7.87 -5.24
CA GLY A 109 -7.29 8.36 -4.06
C GLY A 109 -7.98 8.06 -2.73
N ILE A 110 -7.27 8.40 -1.66
CA ILE A 110 -7.78 8.35 -0.30
C ILE A 110 -8.55 9.65 -0.02
N HIS A 111 -9.88 9.53 -0.01
CA HIS A 111 -10.82 10.66 0.21
C HIS A 111 -11.59 10.55 1.53
N GLU A 112 -11.60 9.37 2.13
CA GLU A 112 -12.23 9.07 3.42
C GLU A 112 -11.17 8.91 4.50
N SER A 113 -11.61 8.77 5.76
CA SER A 113 -10.69 8.43 6.85
C SER A 113 -10.06 7.05 6.60
N PHE A 114 -8.78 6.88 6.93
CA PHE A 114 -8.02 5.65 6.64
C PHE A 114 -8.71 4.38 7.14
N GLY A 115 -9.38 4.44 8.31
CA GLY A 115 -10.12 3.32 8.89
C GLY A 115 -11.43 2.92 8.17
N SER A 116 -11.85 3.67 7.15
CA SER A 116 -13.03 3.34 6.31
C SER A 116 -12.70 2.33 5.22
N TYR A 117 -11.43 2.21 4.83
CA TYR A 117 -10.98 1.24 3.83
C TYR A 117 -10.77 -0.13 4.49
N ARG A 118 -11.74 -1.03 4.31
CA ARG A 118 -11.60 -2.45 4.69
C ARG A 118 -11.23 -3.28 3.46
N PHE A 119 -10.68 -4.48 3.70
CA PHE A 119 -10.57 -5.53 2.69
C PHE A 119 -11.97 -5.89 2.19
N GLU A 120 -12.40 -5.26 1.11
CA GLU A 120 -13.64 -5.58 0.41
C GLU A 120 -13.26 -6.21 -0.93
N GLY A 121 -13.39 -7.54 -1.01
CA GLY A 121 -13.06 -8.33 -2.20
C GLY A 121 -13.40 -9.81 -1.95
N SER A 122 -14.20 -10.41 -2.83
CA SER A 122 -14.84 -11.72 -2.64
C SER A 122 -13.93 -12.94 -2.84
N HIS A 123 -12.61 -12.77 -2.93
CA HIS A 123 -11.66 -13.88 -3.17
C HIS A 123 -10.52 -14.03 -2.15
N VAL A 124 -10.46 -13.21 -1.10
CA VAL A 124 -9.27 -13.14 -0.21
C VAL A 124 -9.52 -13.70 1.21
N GLN A 125 -10.75 -14.06 1.57
CA GLN A 125 -11.06 -14.51 2.94
C GLN A 125 -10.75 -15.98 3.26
N GLU A 126 -10.57 -16.88 2.29
CA GLU A 126 -10.39 -18.32 2.59
C GLU A 126 -8.95 -18.71 2.97
N TRP A 127 -7.95 -17.86 2.71
CA TRP A 127 -6.53 -18.22 2.90
C TRP A 127 -5.94 -17.87 4.27
N TRP A 128 -6.57 -16.95 5.02
CA TRP A 128 -6.01 -16.47 6.29
C TRP A 128 -6.25 -17.44 7.46
N TRP A 129 -7.41 -18.11 7.49
CA TRP A 129 -7.73 -19.09 8.54
C TRP A 129 -6.95 -20.40 8.40
N SER A 130 -6.67 -20.85 7.18
CA SER A 130 -5.93 -22.10 6.93
C SER A 130 -4.46 -22.01 7.36
N ARG A 131 -3.77 -20.91 7.03
CA ARG A 131 -2.35 -20.72 7.41
C ARG A 131 -2.13 -20.41 8.89
N LEU A 132 -3.08 -19.74 9.56
CA LEU A 132 -3.01 -19.54 11.01
C LEU A 132 -3.17 -20.88 11.76
N LEU A 133 -4.06 -21.76 11.29
CA LEU A 133 -4.25 -23.10 11.86
C LEU A 133 -3.06 -24.04 11.57
N ASP A 134 -2.44 -23.95 10.39
CA ASP A 134 -1.24 -24.75 10.07
C ASP A 134 -0.02 -24.32 10.90
N ARG A 135 0.15 -23.02 11.19
CA ARG A 135 1.20 -22.53 12.10
C ARG A 135 0.98 -22.94 13.56
N LEU A 136 -0.27 -23.14 13.98
CA LEU A 136 -0.60 -23.62 15.33
C LEU A 136 -0.47 -25.14 15.47
N LYS A 137 -0.59 -25.90 14.37
CA LYS A 137 -0.41 -27.35 14.36
C LYS A 137 1.04 -27.81 14.15
N GLY A 138 1.92 -26.94 13.66
CA GLY A 138 3.32 -27.26 13.35
C GLY A 138 4.34 -27.12 14.49
N ARG A 139 3.91 -26.97 15.75
CA ARG A 139 4.80 -27.09 16.92
C ARG A 139 4.44 -28.34 17.74
N SER A 140 4.94 -29.49 17.28
CA SER A 140 5.11 -30.69 18.08
C SER A 140 6.36 -31.42 17.60
#